data_AF-A0A9D4JR47-F1
#
_entry.id   AF-A0A9D4JR47-F1
#
_cell.length_a   1.000
_cell.length_b   1.000
_cell.length_c   1.000
_cell.angle_alpha   90.00
_cell.angle_beta   90.00
_cell.angle_gamma   90.00
#
_symmetry.space_group_name_H-M   'P 1'
#
loop_
_entity.id
_entity.type
_entity.pdbx_description
1 polymer ?
#
loop_
_entity_poly.entity_id
_entity_poly.type
_entity_poly.pdbx_seq_one_letter_code
_entity_poly.pdbx_strand_id
1 'polypeptide(L)'
;MLQIHHSHVYLYTIVCLADSCDNNPCQALPCANGGSCIMASSKIHLCLCQKGFTGNFRFRTDETSGLLLFQGGRGPTVQNEYVAVAIRGGYLELSYNLGRQYEENLLLAKSSVYVSDGNWHTAFVRM
;
A
#
# COMPACT_ATOMS: atom_id res chain seq x y z
N MET A 1 -11.69 10.06 -0.78
CA MET A 1 -11.33 10.09 -2.21
C MET A 1 -9.82 10.09 -2.25
N LEU A 2 -9.17 8.97 -2.63
CA LEU A 2 -7.71 8.95 -2.79
C LEU A 2 -7.39 9.83 -4.01
N GLN A 3 -6.88 11.04 -3.79
CA GLN A 3 -6.38 11.87 -4.87
C GLN A 3 -4.92 11.49 -5.12
N ILE A 4 -4.69 10.70 -6.17
CA ILE A 4 -3.35 10.50 -6.74
C ILE A 4 -3.04 11.77 -7.51
N HIS A 5 -2.26 12.68 -6.92
CA HIS A 5 -2.04 14.00 -7.52
C HIS A 5 -0.85 14.09 -8.47
N HIS A 6 -0.06 13.02 -8.69
CA HIS A 6 1.11 13.10 -9.57
C HIS A 6 1.34 11.83 -10.39
N SER A 7 1.46 12.04 -11.70
CA SER A 7 1.60 11.12 -12.83
C SER A 7 2.85 10.22 -12.82
N HIS A 8 3.54 10.11 -11.69
CA HIS A 8 4.92 9.60 -11.58
C HIS A 8 5.07 8.40 -10.63
N VAL A 9 3.95 7.82 -10.18
CA VAL A 9 3.94 6.59 -9.37
C VAL A 9 3.12 5.54 -10.10
N TYR A 10 3.79 4.46 -10.51
CA TYR A 10 3.16 3.32 -11.17
C TYR A 10 3.16 2.13 -10.20
N LEU A 11 2.00 1.61 -9.81
CA LEU A 11 1.88 0.35 -9.08
C LEU A 11 1.46 -0.78 -10.02
N TYR A 12 2.09 -1.94 -9.84
CA TYR A 12 1.82 -3.19 -10.53
C TYR A 12 1.59 -4.28 -9.49
N THR A 13 0.35 -4.40 -9.03
CA THR A 13 -0.16 -5.60 -8.35
C THR A 13 -1.24 -6.19 -9.24
N ILE A 14 -0.82 -7.18 -10.04
CA ILE A 14 -1.65 -7.88 -11.04
C ILE A 14 -2.47 -6.89 -11.88
N VAL A 15 -1.84 -6.32 -12.90
CA VAL A 15 -2.62 -5.93 -14.08
C VAL A 15 -3.14 -7.24 -14.67
N CYS A 16 -4.45 -7.49 -14.59
CA CYS A 16 -5.07 -8.55 -15.37
C CYS A 16 -4.75 -8.28 -16.85
N LEU A 17 -3.79 -9.01 -17.43
CA LEU A 17 -3.46 -8.96 -18.85
C LEU A 17 -4.42 -9.83 -19.70
N ALA A 18 -5.70 -9.89 -19.33
CA ALA A 18 -6.71 -10.60 -20.10
C ALA A 18 -7.99 -9.77 -20.14
N ASP A 19 -8.54 -9.64 -21.33
CA ASP A 19 -9.54 -8.71 -21.87
C ASP A 19 -10.94 -8.66 -21.19
N SER A 20 -11.08 -8.94 -19.89
CA SER A 20 -12.36 -8.76 -19.18
C SER A 20 -12.17 -8.48 -17.69
N CYS A 21 -11.83 -7.23 -17.35
CA CYS A 21 -12.04 -6.71 -16.00
C CYS A 21 -13.52 -6.35 -15.83
N ASP A 22 -14.34 -7.29 -15.39
CA ASP A 22 -15.58 -6.93 -14.68
C ASP A 22 -15.18 -5.98 -13.53
N ASN A 23 -15.99 -4.93 -13.32
CA ASN A 23 -15.64 -3.62 -12.75
C ASN A 23 -15.03 -3.56 -11.32
N ASN A 24 -14.56 -4.67 -10.75
CA ASN A 24 -13.89 -4.73 -9.46
C ASN A 24 -12.81 -5.85 -9.40
N PRO A 25 -11.51 -5.52 -9.51
CA PRO A 25 -10.44 -6.50 -9.36
C PRO A 25 -10.45 -7.27 -8.04
N CYS A 26 -11.06 -6.76 -6.96
CA CYS A 26 -11.23 -7.54 -5.73
C CYS A 26 -12.22 -8.70 -5.83
N GLN A 27 -13.16 -8.63 -6.78
CA GLN A 27 -14.10 -9.71 -7.05
C GLN A 27 -13.49 -10.72 -8.03
N ALA A 28 -12.75 -10.24 -9.03
CA ALA A 28 -12.08 -11.08 -10.01
C ALA A 28 -10.87 -11.84 -9.42
N LEU A 29 -10.15 -11.20 -8.49
CA LEU A 29 -8.95 -11.73 -7.84
C LEU A 29 -9.06 -11.53 -6.32
N PRO A 30 -9.83 -12.37 -5.63
CA PRO A 30 -9.94 -12.28 -4.17
C PRO A 30 -8.60 -12.62 -3.52
N CYS A 31 -8.30 -11.92 -2.42
CA CYS A 31 -7.10 -12.16 -1.65
C CYS A 31 -7.14 -13.54 -0.98
N ALA A 32 -6.03 -14.27 -1.07
CA ALA A 32 -5.90 -15.58 -0.45
C ALA A 32 -5.86 -15.49 1.09
N ASN A 33 -6.07 -16.64 1.75
CA ASN A 33 -5.88 -16.83 3.19
C ASN A 33 -6.69 -15.86 4.08
N GLY A 34 -7.90 -15.50 3.65
CA GLY A 34 -8.75 -14.56 4.39
C GLY A 34 -8.22 -13.13 4.43
N GLY A 35 -7.31 -12.78 3.52
CA GLY A 35 -6.82 -11.42 3.34
C GLY A 35 -7.93 -10.46 2.90
N SER A 36 -7.80 -9.19 3.26
CA SER A 36 -8.75 -8.15 2.84
C SER A 36 -8.30 -7.52 1.54
N CYS A 37 -9.21 -7.43 0.56
CA CYS A 37 -8.94 -6.74 -0.71
C CYS A 37 -9.35 -5.28 -0.65
N ILE A 38 -8.50 -4.41 -1.18
CA ILE A 38 -8.72 -2.97 -1.23
C ILE A 38 -8.54 -2.47 -2.65
N MET A 39 -9.55 -1.77 -3.16
CA MET A 39 -9.47 -1.00 -4.39
C MET A 39 -8.66 0.28 -4.13
N ALA A 40 -7.40 0.29 -4.57
CA ALA A 40 -6.54 1.48 -4.52
C ALA A 40 -6.88 2.46 -5.66
N SER A 41 -7.35 1.95 -6.80
CA SER A 41 -7.88 2.73 -7.93
C SER A 41 -8.85 1.89 -8.77
N SER A 42 -9.34 2.41 -9.89
CA SER A 42 -10.20 1.66 -10.82
C SER A 42 -9.53 0.43 -11.45
N LYS A 43 -8.19 0.35 -11.40
CA LYS A 43 -7.41 -0.76 -11.99
C LYS A 43 -6.48 -1.46 -11.01
N ILE A 44 -6.33 -0.92 -9.80
CA ILE A 44 -5.35 -1.41 -8.82
C ILE A 44 -6.09 -1.91 -7.61
N HIS A 45 -5.82 -3.16 -7.24
CA HIS A 45 -6.21 -3.71 -5.95
C HIS A 45 -4.96 -4.09 -5.14
N LEU A 46 -5.10 -4.07 -3.81
CA LEU A 46 -4.10 -4.54 -2.86
C LEU A 46 -4.73 -5.58 -1.94
N CYS A 47 -3.97 -6.63 -1.63
CA CYS A 47 -4.30 -7.57 -0.58
C CYS A 47 -3.60 -7.23 0.74
N LEU A 48 -4.39 -6.97 1.77
CA LEU A 48 -3.90 -7.00 3.14
C LEU A 48 -3.88 -8.43 3.64
N CYS A 49 -2.71 -8.89 4.02
CA CYS A 49 -2.52 -10.20 4.59
C CYS A 49 -2.89 -10.20 6.08
N GLN A 50 -3.50 -11.30 6.55
CA GLN A 50 -3.62 -11.57 7.98
C GLN A 50 -2.23 -11.84 8.59
N LYS A 51 -2.12 -11.73 9.92
CA LYS A 51 -0.87 -12.02 10.65
C LYS A 51 -0.31 -13.39 10.25
N GLY A 52 0.98 -13.44 9.94
CA GLY A 52 1.67 -14.66 9.49
C GLY A 52 1.68 -14.85 7.96
N PHE A 53 0.97 -14.01 7.21
CA PHE A 53 1.05 -13.98 5.74
C PHE A 53 1.78 -12.72 5.26
N THR A 54 2.48 -12.83 4.12
CA THR A 54 3.27 -11.74 3.55
C THR A 54 2.62 -11.23 2.27
N GLY A 55 2.37 -9.92 2.20
CA GLY A 55 1.94 -9.24 0.98
C GLY A 55 3.15 -8.71 0.20
N ASN A 56 3.02 -8.54 -1.10
CA ASN A 56 3.99 -7.79 -1.88
C ASN A 56 3.30 -6.96 -2.96
N PHE A 57 3.97 -5.87 -3.36
CA PHE A 57 3.54 -5.07 -4.49
C PHE A 57 4.75 -4.57 -5.28
N ARG A 58 4.59 -4.49 -6.60
CA ARG A 58 5.61 -3.94 -7.48
C ARG A 58 5.27 -2.49 -7.80
N PHE A 59 6.25 -1.59 -7.81
CA PHE A 59 6.04 -0.19 -8.09
C PHE A 59 7.25 0.45 -8.78
N ARG A 60 7.05 1.59 -9.43
CA ARG A 60 8.10 2.43 -10.03
C ARG A 60 7.77 3.89 -9.73
N THR A 61 8.77 4.68 -9.37
CA THR A 61 8.63 6.13 -9.23
C THR A 61 9.93 6.89 -9.40
N ASP A 62 9.83 8.14 -9.83
CA ASP A 62 10.91 9.14 -9.79
C ASP A 62 10.69 10.16 -8.66
N GLU A 63 9.55 10.10 -7.96
CA GLU A 63 9.17 11.03 -6.90
C GLU A 63 9.89 10.70 -5.60
N THR A 64 10.53 11.69 -4.97
CA THR A 64 11.25 11.49 -3.70
C THR A 64 10.34 11.53 -2.47
N SER A 65 9.07 11.89 -2.65
CA SER A 65 8.06 11.86 -1.59
C SER A 65 6.66 11.61 -2.14
N GLY A 66 5.84 10.84 -1.43
CA GLY A 66 4.44 10.64 -1.81
C GLY A 66 3.79 9.49 -1.05
N LEU A 67 2.47 9.56 -0.87
CA LEU A 67 1.71 8.49 -0.23
C LEU A 67 1.33 7.44 -1.28
N LEU A 68 1.75 6.18 -1.07
CA LEU A 68 1.42 5.05 -1.95
C LEU A 68 0.14 4.35 -1.51
N LEU A 69 0.01 4.13 -0.20
CA LEU A 69 -1.13 3.47 0.41
C LEU A 69 -1.48 4.19 1.71
N PHE A 70 -2.78 4.38 1.94
CA PHE A 70 -3.27 4.70 3.27
C PHE A 70 -4.59 3.98 3.50
N GLN A 71 -4.67 3.30 4.62
CA GLN A 71 -5.89 2.75 5.14
C GLN A 71 -5.96 3.12 6.61
N GLY A 72 -7.01 3.85 6.99
CA GLY A 72 -7.30 4.18 8.38
C GLY A 72 -8.78 4.00 8.68
N GLY A 73 -9.10 3.71 9.94
CA GLY A 73 -10.46 3.47 10.41
C GLY A 73 -11.42 4.65 10.18
N ARG A 74 -12.64 4.33 9.73
CA ARG A 74 -13.82 5.21 9.80
C ARG A 74 -14.50 4.97 11.16
N GLY A 75 -14.37 5.90 12.10
CA GLY A 75 -15.05 5.84 13.40
C GLY A 75 -14.92 7.16 14.17
N PRO A 76 -15.80 7.43 15.17
CA PRO A 76 -15.85 8.71 15.89
C PRO A 76 -14.78 8.87 16.99
N THR A 77 -13.92 7.87 17.21
CA THR A 77 -12.89 7.87 18.25
C THR A 77 -11.51 8.24 17.68
N VAL A 78 -10.77 9.07 18.42
CA VAL A 78 -9.52 9.74 17.98
C VAL A 78 -8.27 8.80 17.95
N GLN A 79 -8.43 7.47 18.05
CA GLN A 79 -7.33 6.49 18.05
C GLN A 79 -7.27 5.72 16.72
N ASN A 80 -7.27 6.44 15.61
CA ASN A 80 -7.44 5.85 14.28
C ASN A 80 -6.31 4.86 13.98
N GLU A 81 -6.65 3.56 14.05
CA GLU A 81 -5.86 2.48 13.50
C GLU A 81 -5.58 2.82 12.03
N TYR A 82 -4.31 2.82 11.65
CA TYR A 82 -3.94 3.08 10.27
C TYR A 82 -2.74 2.25 9.85
N VAL A 83 -2.67 2.02 8.55
CA VAL A 83 -1.50 1.51 7.85
C VAL A 83 -1.26 2.44 6.66
N ALA A 84 -0.04 2.94 6.55
CA ALA A 84 0.39 3.84 5.50
C ALA A 84 1.69 3.31 4.90
N VAL A 85 1.78 3.34 3.57
CA VAL A 85 3.02 3.12 2.85
C VAL A 85 3.30 4.38 2.04
N ALA A 86 4.49 4.95 2.19
CA ALA A 86 4.87 6.19 1.56
C ALA A 86 6.31 6.12 1.05
N ILE A 87 6.65 7.03 0.14
CA ILE A 87 8.02 7.38 -0.19
C ILE A 87 8.40 8.62 0.63
N ARG A 88 9.57 8.60 1.25
CA ARG A 88 10.15 9.75 1.96
C ARG A 88 11.65 9.81 1.77
N GLY A 89 12.13 10.92 1.21
CA GLY A 89 13.54 11.10 0.86
C GLY A 89 14.04 10.08 -0.16
N GLY A 90 13.13 9.55 -0.99
CA GLY A 90 13.40 8.52 -1.98
C GLY A 90 13.48 7.08 -1.48
N TYR A 91 13.11 6.84 -0.22
CA TYR A 91 13.05 5.50 0.38
C TYR A 91 11.61 5.13 0.69
N LEU A 92 11.29 3.84 0.57
CA LEU A 92 9.99 3.31 1.01
C LEU A 92 9.91 3.29 2.53
N GLU A 93 8.80 3.79 3.09
CA GLU A 93 8.48 3.80 4.51
C GLU A 93 7.10 3.18 4.74
N LEU A 94 7.02 2.24 5.69
CA LEU A 94 5.79 1.71 6.25
C LEU A 94 5.58 2.34 7.63
N SER A 95 4.43 2.99 7.81
CA SER A 95 3.97 3.51 9.08
C SER A 95 2.65 2.87 9.45
N TYR A 96 2.47 2.43 10.69
CA TYR A 96 1.20 1.87 11.13
C TYR A 96 0.93 2.15 12.61
N ASN A 97 -0.33 2.40 12.95
CA ASN A 97 -0.83 2.53 14.31
C ASN A 97 -1.91 1.46 14.56
N LEU A 98 -1.76 0.69 15.64
CA LEU A 98 -2.70 -0.37 16.05
C LEU A 98 -3.52 0.03 17.28
N GLY A 99 -3.72 1.33 17.52
CA GLY A 99 -4.56 1.84 18.62
C GLY A 99 -3.91 1.81 20.01
N ARG A 100 -2.61 1.43 20.12
CA ARG A 100 -1.86 1.36 21.41
C ARG A 100 -0.46 1.96 21.37
N GLN A 101 -0.12 2.71 20.32
CA GLN A 101 1.19 3.36 20.21
C GLN A 101 1.10 4.80 20.75
N TYR A 102 1.99 5.15 21.69
CA TYR A 102 2.26 6.53 22.10
C TYR A 102 3.17 7.20 21.05
N GLU A 103 3.17 8.53 20.91
CA GLU A 103 3.95 9.27 19.87
C GLU A 103 5.43 8.87 19.78
N GLU A 104 5.99 8.40 20.89
CA GLU A 104 7.37 7.92 21.03
C GLU A 104 7.63 6.49 20.50
N ASN A 105 6.60 5.73 20.12
CA ASN A 105 6.68 4.34 19.65
C ASN A 105 5.95 4.08 18.32
N LEU A 106 5.78 5.12 17.49
CA LEU A 106 5.30 4.97 16.12
C LEU A 106 6.24 4.03 15.35
N LEU A 107 5.74 2.89 14.93
CA LEU A 107 6.52 1.89 14.21
C LEU A 107 6.69 2.34 12.76
N LEU A 108 7.84 2.94 12.49
CA LEU A 108 8.29 3.33 11.16
C LEU A 108 9.33 2.31 10.67
N ALA A 109 8.95 1.48 9.71
CA ALA A 109 9.91 0.63 9.00
C ALA A 109 10.34 1.34 7.71
N LYS A 110 11.60 1.78 7.65
CA LYS A 110 12.20 2.38 6.47
C LYS A 110 13.03 1.34 5.71
N SER A 111 12.85 1.28 4.40
CA SER A 111 13.71 0.48 3.53
C SER A 111 15.13 1.05 3.45
N SER A 112 16.13 0.18 3.32
CA SER A 112 17.52 0.56 3.06
C SER A 112 17.83 0.80 1.59
N VAL A 113 16.85 0.60 0.71
CA VAL A 113 16.99 0.69 -0.74
C VAL A 113 16.36 2.00 -1.21
N TYR A 114 17.11 2.78 -1.99
CA TYR A 114 16.58 3.97 -2.66
C TYR A 114 15.71 3.51 -3.85
N VAL A 115 14.47 4.00 -3.92
CA VAL A 115 13.44 3.51 -4.86
C VAL A 115 12.92 4.59 -5.82
N SER A 116 13.36 5.84 -5.65
CA SER A 116 13.02 6.97 -6.52
C SER A 116 14.04 7.15 -7.63
N ASP A 117 14.37 6.05 -8.30
CA ASP A 117 15.41 5.93 -9.32
C ASP A 117 14.82 5.65 -10.72
N GLY A 118 13.50 5.70 -10.85
CA GLY A 118 12.81 5.41 -12.10
C GLY A 118 12.80 3.94 -12.50
N ASN A 119 13.31 3.03 -11.66
CA ASN A 119 13.27 1.60 -11.91
C ASN A 119 12.08 0.93 -11.20
N TRP A 120 11.80 -0.30 -11.60
CA TRP A 120 10.77 -1.12 -10.96
C TRP A 120 11.33 -1.83 -9.72
N HIS A 121 10.65 -1.67 -8.59
CA HIS A 121 10.95 -2.30 -7.31
C HIS A 121 9.82 -3.21 -6.87
N THR A 122 10.12 -4.24 -6.08
CA THR A 122 9.12 -5.07 -5.40
C THR A 122 9.25 -4.87 -3.89
N ALA A 123 8.22 -4.32 -3.27
CA ALA A 123 8.11 -4.20 -1.83
C ALA A 123 7.44 -5.43 -1.23
N PHE A 124 8.01 -5.95 -0.15
CA PHE A 124 7.38 -6.99 0.67
C PHE A 124 6.92 -6.36 1.99
N VAL A 125 5.65 -6.56 2.33
CA VAL A 125 5.06 -6.10 3.58
C VAL A 125 4.75 -7.32 4.43
N ARG A 126 5.36 -7.37 5.61
CA ARG A 126 5.15 -8.39 6.64
C ARG A 126 4.54 -7.71 7.86
N MET A 127 3.37 -8.19 8.28
CA MET A 127 2.64 -7.73 9.47
C MET A 127 2.80 -8.73 10.61
#